data_AF-A0A946EZN6-F1
#
_entry.id   AF-A0A946EZN6-F1
#
_cell.length_a   1.000
_cell.length_b   1.000
_cell.length_c   1.000
_cell.angle_alpha   90.00
_cell.angle_beta   90.00
_cell.angle_gamma   90.00
#
_symmetry.space_group_name_H-M   'P 1'
#
loop_
_entity.id
_entity.type
_entity.pdbx_description
1 polymer ?
#
loop_
_entity_poly.entity_id
_entity_poly.type
_entity_poly.pdbx_seq_one_letter_code
_entity_poly.pdbx_strand_id
1 'polypeptide(L)'
;MSFYTLLFIMATSIFNPLLEFNFEAEGNATKTWTIQNDNVMGGVSEGNVQWQEDGFRWFGHTRLENNGGFSSIRSPWKSFDLTEFEAVRIRCKGTGGPFRIVFDTQRAWYLPNAQTNFDVSEEWSDVVIPLK
;
A
#
# COMPACT_ATOMS: atom_id res chain seq x y z
N MET A 1 -50.89 -35.14 -8.42
CA MET A 1 -50.57 -33.81 -8.97
C MET A 1 -49.17 -33.47 -8.47
N SER A 2 -48.13 -33.72 -9.28
CA SER A 2 -46.74 -33.55 -8.83
C SER A 2 -46.26 -32.13 -9.14
N PHE A 3 -45.75 -31.46 -8.12
CA PHE A 3 -45.15 -30.13 -8.22
C PHE A 3 -43.66 -30.26 -8.52
N TYR A 4 -43.17 -29.45 -9.46
CA TYR A 4 -41.74 -29.25 -9.72
C TYR A 4 -41.30 -27.94 -9.05
N THR A 5 -40.25 -28.00 -8.23
CA THR A 5 -39.62 -26.79 -7.66
C THR A 5 -38.47 -26.38 -8.55
N LEU A 6 -38.54 -25.17 -9.11
CA LEU A 6 -37.46 -24.55 -9.87
C LEU A 6 -36.61 -23.70 -8.91
N LEU A 7 -35.31 -24.00 -8.79
CA LEU A 7 -34.36 -23.19 -8.02
C LEU A 7 -33.59 -22.29 -8.98
N PHE A 8 -33.81 -20.97 -8.90
CA PHE A 8 -33.01 -19.98 -9.60
C PHE A 8 -31.90 -19.50 -8.67
N ILE A 9 -30.64 -19.84 -8.99
CA ILE A 9 -29.48 -19.22 -8.35
C ILE A 9 -29.08 -18.03 -9.23
N MET A 10 -29.57 -16.83 -8.88
CA MET A 10 -28.97 -15.60 -9.41
C MET A 10 -27.67 -15.36 -8.66
N ALA A 11 -26.55 -15.73 -9.28
CA ALA A 11 -25.25 -15.24 -8.85
C ALA A 11 -25.16 -13.76 -9.25
N THR A 12 -25.48 -12.86 -8.33
CA THR A 12 -25.16 -11.44 -8.50
C THR A 12 -23.66 -11.29 -8.32
N SER A 13 -22.93 -11.11 -9.42
CA SER A 13 -21.55 -10.65 -9.35
C SER A 13 -21.56 -9.27 -8.70
N ILE A 14 -21.22 -9.21 -7.41
CA ILE A 14 -21.00 -7.94 -6.73
C ILE A 14 -19.76 -7.34 -7.38
N PHE A 15 -19.96 -6.30 -8.19
CA PHE A 15 -18.87 -5.55 -8.79
C PHE A 15 -18.22 -4.74 -7.67
N ASN A 16 -17.27 -5.36 -6.97
CA ASN A 16 -16.49 -4.63 -5.97
C ASN A 16 -15.57 -3.68 -6.74
N PRO A 17 -15.67 -2.35 -6.53
CA PRO A 17 -14.73 -1.44 -7.14
C PRO A 17 -13.32 -1.85 -6.70
N LEU A 18 -12.44 -2.07 -7.67
CA LEU A 18 -11.02 -2.34 -7.42
C LEU A 18 -10.23 -1.11 -7.88
N LEU A 19 -9.65 -0.41 -6.93
CA LEU A 19 -8.62 0.60 -7.20
C LEU A 19 -7.27 -0.08 -7.02
N GLU A 20 -6.62 -0.41 -8.14
CA GLU A 20 -5.34 -1.09 -8.14
C GLU A 20 -4.20 -0.13 -8.49
N PHE A 21 -3.12 -0.21 -7.71
CA PHE A 21 -1.86 0.44 -8.04
C PHE A 21 -0.94 -0.59 -8.69
N ASN A 22 -0.81 -0.51 -10.01
CA ASN A 22 0.09 -1.35 -10.78
C ASN A 22 1.53 -0.81 -10.68
N PHE A 23 2.41 -1.65 -10.13
CA PHE A 23 3.84 -1.41 -9.92
C PHE A 23 4.75 -2.19 -10.87
N GLU A 24 4.19 -2.78 -11.93
CA GLU A 24 4.94 -3.53 -12.93
C GLU A 24 6.03 -2.64 -13.56
N ALA A 25 7.16 -3.22 -13.95
CA ALA A 25 8.35 -2.48 -14.41
C ALA A 25 8.06 -1.37 -15.46
N GLU A 26 7.13 -1.62 -16.38
CA GLU A 26 6.71 -0.66 -17.43
C GLU A 26 5.46 0.15 -17.07
N GLY A 27 4.83 -0.14 -15.92
CA GLY A 27 3.61 0.47 -15.42
C GLY A 27 3.77 1.94 -15.01
N ASN A 28 2.64 2.59 -14.75
CA ASN A 28 2.62 4.02 -14.41
C ASN A 28 3.29 4.33 -13.06
N ALA A 29 3.27 3.41 -12.08
CA ALA A 29 3.82 3.68 -10.77
C ALA A 29 5.35 3.78 -10.75
N THR A 30 6.06 2.99 -11.57
CA THR A 30 7.54 2.94 -11.56
C THR A 30 8.19 4.26 -11.97
N LYS A 31 7.48 5.04 -12.81
CA LYS A 31 7.92 6.36 -13.28
C LYS A 31 7.54 7.50 -12.34
N THR A 32 6.61 7.27 -11.41
CA THR A 32 5.92 8.35 -10.71
C THR A 32 6.04 8.28 -9.19
N TRP A 33 6.22 7.08 -8.62
CA TRP A 33 6.51 6.92 -7.21
C TRP A 33 7.96 7.28 -6.92
N THR A 34 8.18 7.94 -5.79
CA THR A 34 9.51 8.43 -5.42
C THR A 34 9.95 7.87 -4.07
N ILE A 35 11.25 7.65 -3.93
CA ILE A 35 11.86 7.22 -2.68
C ILE A 35 12.19 8.46 -1.87
N GLN A 36 11.84 8.45 -0.58
CA GLN A 36 12.21 9.51 0.35
C GLN A 36 12.80 8.90 1.61
N ASN A 37 14.06 9.24 1.84
CA ASN A 37 14.83 8.90 3.03
C ASN A 37 14.96 10.14 3.93
N ASP A 38 15.27 9.92 5.20
CA ASP A 38 15.42 10.95 6.24
C ASP A 38 16.69 11.81 6.14
N ASN A 39 17.38 11.85 5.01
CA ASN A 39 18.71 12.49 4.90
C ASN A 39 18.72 14.03 5.07
N VAL A 40 17.56 14.65 5.26
CA VAL A 40 17.43 16.07 5.60
C VAL A 40 17.55 16.21 7.12
N MET A 41 18.38 17.16 7.59
CA MET A 41 18.72 17.36 9.02
C MET A 41 19.58 16.24 9.66
N GLY A 42 20.29 15.44 8.86
CA GLY A 42 21.31 14.50 9.35
C GLY A 42 20.85 13.06 9.55
N GLY A 43 19.65 12.68 9.06
CA GLY A 43 19.27 11.27 9.00
C GLY A 43 20.19 10.47 8.07
N VAL A 44 20.35 9.20 8.41
CA VAL A 44 21.33 8.29 7.77
C VAL A 44 20.67 7.01 7.27
N SER A 45 19.34 7.00 7.13
CA SER A 45 18.62 5.89 6.52
C SER A 45 18.91 5.83 5.02
N GLU A 46 18.98 4.61 4.50
CA GLU A 46 19.28 4.32 3.11
C GLU A 46 18.28 3.28 2.62
N GLY A 47 17.26 3.70 1.90
CA GLY A 47 16.35 2.78 1.21
C GLY A 47 16.37 2.98 -0.30
N ASN A 48 16.18 1.88 -1.01
CA ASN A 48 16.18 1.79 -2.47
C ASN A 48 15.02 0.89 -2.93
N VAL A 49 14.64 1.05 -4.20
CA VAL A 49 13.58 0.25 -4.84
C VAL A 49 14.12 -0.38 -6.10
N GLN A 50 13.88 -1.68 -6.23
CA GLN A 50 14.03 -2.40 -7.48
C GLN A 50 12.63 -2.74 -8.01
N TRP A 51 12.25 -2.12 -9.12
CA TRP A 51 11.02 -2.43 -9.84
C TRP A 51 11.14 -3.82 -10.50
N GLN A 52 10.06 -4.59 -10.48
CA GLN A 52 9.96 -5.96 -10.96
C GLN A 52 8.71 -6.12 -11.83
N GLU A 53 8.55 -7.29 -12.46
CA GLU A 53 7.40 -7.57 -13.33
C GLU A 53 6.09 -7.41 -12.58
N ASP A 54 5.91 -8.01 -11.40
CA ASP A 54 4.63 -7.98 -10.65
C ASP A 54 4.63 -7.02 -9.45
N GLY A 55 5.56 -6.05 -9.40
CA GLY A 55 5.64 -5.12 -8.29
C GLY A 55 7.00 -4.51 -8.05
N PHE A 56 7.37 -4.33 -6.78
CA PHE A 56 8.68 -3.80 -6.42
C PHE A 56 9.26 -4.47 -5.19
N ARG A 57 10.58 -4.46 -5.10
CA ARG A 57 11.34 -4.82 -3.90
C ARG A 57 11.92 -3.54 -3.29
N TRP A 58 11.51 -3.23 -2.08
CA TRP A 58 12.24 -2.28 -1.25
C TRP A 58 13.40 -3.00 -0.56
N PHE A 59 14.56 -2.35 -0.46
CA PHE A 59 15.71 -2.86 0.27
C PHE A 59 16.55 -1.70 0.82
N GLY A 60 17.21 -1.93 1.94
CA GLY A 60 17.97 -0.89 2.62
C GLY A 60 18.01 -1.05 4.13
N HIS A 61 18.40 0.03 4.80
CA HIS A 61 18.48 0.10 6.26
C HIS A 61 17.81 1.39 6.74
N THR A 62 16.80 1.24 7.60
CA THR A 62 16.30 2.37 8.39
C THR A 62 17.15 2.45 9.65
N ARG A 63 17.72 3.62 9.89
CA ARG A 63 18.64 3.91 10.99
C ARG A 63 17.95 4.89 11.95
N LEU A 64 18.04 4.66 13.25
CA LEU A 64 17.33 5.45 14.27
C LEU A 64 18.20 6.55 14.90
N GLU A 65 19.45 6.63 14.45
CA GLU A 65 20.41 7.66 14.80
C GLU A 65 19.88 9.05 14.44
N ASN A 66 20.23 10.06 15.24
CA ASN A 66 19.80 11.46 15.04
C ASN A 66 18.28 11.71 15.19
N ASN A 67 17.70 11.12 16.24
CA ASN A 67 16.30 11.29 16.69
C ASN A 67 15.26 10.46 15.93
N GLY A 68 15.63 9.25 15.52
CA GLY A 68 14.80 8.33 14.75
C GLY A 68 15.14 8.34 13.27
N GLY A 69 14.35 7.63 12.47
CA GLY A 69 14.57 7.63 11.03
C GLY A 69 13.48 6.93 10.25
N PHE A 70 13.50 7.16 8.94
CA PHE A 70 12.57 6.54 8.00
C PHE A 70 13.16 6.42 6.60
N SER A 71 12.67 5.41 5.88
CA SER A 71 12.72 5.33 4.43
C SER A 71 11.32 5.00 3.93
N SER A 72 10.85 5.72 2.92
CA SER A 72 9.50 5.62 2.41
C SER A 72 9.47 5.63 0.88
N ILE A 73 8.44 5.02 0.30
CA ILE A 73 8.10 5.16 -1.11
C ILE A 73 6.76 5.88 -1.16
N ARG A 74 6.67 6.93 -1.97
CA ARG A 74 5.51 7.82 -2.01
C ARG A 74 4.94 7.89 -3.41
N SER A 75 3.63 7.74 -3.51
CA SER A 75 2.89 7.98 -4.75
C SER A 75 2.88 9.47 -5.10
N PRO A 76 2.63 9.83 -6.36
CA PRO A 76 2.23 11.19 -6.70
C PRO A 76 0.96 11.57 -5.94
N TRP A 77 0.87 12.83 -5.56
CA TRP A 77 -0.36 13.38 -5.01
C TRP A 77 -1.52 13.21 -5.99
N LYS A 78 -2.54 12.47 -5.57
CA LYS A 78 -3.83 12.35 -6.26
C LYS A 78 -4.94 12.17 -5.23
N SER A 79 -6.03 12.90 -5.42
CA SER A 79 -7.23 12.70 -4.61
C SER A 79 -8.01 11.51 -5.15
N PHE A 80 -8.38 10.61 -4.25
CA PHE A 80 -9.24 9.46 -4.52
C PHE A 80 -10.44 9.55 -3.59
N ASP A 81 -11.62 9.27 -4.13
CA ASP A 81 -12.79 9.01 -3.30
C ASP A 81 -12.76 7.54 -2.87
N LEU A 82 -12.61 7.33 -1.56
CA LEU A 82 -12.47 5.99 -0.96
C LEU A 82 -13.73 5.56 -0.20
N THR A 83 -14.85 6.30 -0.27
CA THR A 83 -16.06 6.03 0.55
C THR A 83 -16.67 4.65 0.30
N GLU A 84 -16.60 4.19 -0.95
CA GLU A 84 -17.13 2.90 -1.41
C GLU A 84 -16.20 1.72 -1.10
N PHE A 85 -15.00 1.97 -0.56
CA PHE A 85 -14.02 0.93 -0.25
C PHE A 85 -14.01 0.61 1.25
N GLU A 86 -13.87 -0.67 1.57
CA GLU A 86 -13.86 -1.14 2.97
C GLU A 86 -12.44 -1.25 3.53
N ALA A 87 -11.47 -1.58 2.70
CA ALA A 87 -10.09 -1.82 3.11
C ALA A 87 -9.10 -1.62 1.97
N VAL A 88 -7.84 -1.38 2.33
CA VAL A 88 -6.67 -1.51 1.46
C VAL A 88 -6.06 -2.88 1.68
N ARG A 89 -5.72 -3.56 0.58
CA ARG A 89 -5.03 -4.84 0.61
C ARG A 89 -3.61 -4.65 0.06
N ILE A 90 -2.63 -5.16 0.80
CA ILE A 90 -1.22 -5.14 0.41
C ILE A 90 -0.73 -6.59 0.34
N ARG A 91 -0.34 -7.05 -0.86
CA ARG A 91 0.34 -8.34 -1.03
C ARG A 91 1.83 -8.13 -0.80
N CYS A 92 2.41 -8.73 0.23
CA CYS A 92 3.82 -8.54 0.57
C CYS A 92 4.48 -9.78 1.16
N LYS A 93 5.80 -9.81 1.10
CA LYS A 93 6.68 -10.67 1.90
C LYS A 93 7.97 -9.93 2.23
N GLY A 94 8.58 -10.24 3.35
CA GLY A 94 9.85 -9.64 3.75
C GLY A 94 10.18 -9.87 5.21
N THR A 95 11.21 -9.18 5.67
CA THR A 95 11.67 -9.16 7.06
C THR A 95 11.87 -7.73 7.53
N GLY A 96 11.96 -7.53 8.84
CA GLY A 96 12.11 -6.21 9.46
C GLY A 96 10.77 -5.57 9.82
N GLY A 97 10.75 -4.24 9.86
CA GLY A 97 9.60 -3.44 10.29
C GLY A 97 9.80 -2.78 11.66
N PRO A 98 8.74 -2.21 12.25
CA PRO A 98 7.37 -2.18 11.72
C PRO A 98 7.25 -1.33 10.45
N PHE A 99 6.37 -1.72 9.53
CA PHE A 99 6.04 -0.91 8.36
C PHE A 99 4.85 -0.01 8.67
N ARG A 100 4.72 1.08 7.92
CA ARG A 100 3.62 2.03 8.04
C ARG A 100 3.08 2.38 6.66
N ILE A 101 1.76 2.41 6.55
CA ILE A 101 1.08 3.06 5.43
C ILE A 101 0.50 4.40 5.90
N VAL A 102 0.59 5.41 5.03
CA VAL A 102 0.10 6.77 5.29
C VAL A 102 -0.83 7.17 4.16
N PHE A 103 -2.01 7.65 4.51
CA PHE A 103 -2.99 8.26 3.63
C PHE A 103 -3.04 9.74 3.95
N ASP A 104 -2.39 10.55 3.10
CA ASP A 104 -2.46 11.98 3.22
C ASP A 104 -3.87 12.47 2.86
N THR A 105 -4.51 13.19 3.79
CA THR A 105 -5.87 13.71 3.59
C THR A 105 -5.87 15.05 2.85
N GLN A 106 -4.70 15.72 2.81
CA GLN A 106 -4.50 17.01 2.17
C GLN A 106 -3.11 17.10 1.57
N ARG A 107 -2.95 17.93 0.52
CA ARG A 107 -1.69 18.04 -0.22
C ARG A 107 -0.54 18.61 0.61
N ALA A 108 -0.87 19.44 1.59
CA ALA A 108 0.12 20.03 2.48
C ALA A 108 0.62 18.96 3.47
N TRP A 109 1.88 18.58 3.32
CA TRP A 109 2.52 17.49 4.08
C TRP A 109 2.53 17.66 5.61
N TYR A 110 2.32 18.89 6.10
CA TYR A 110 2.30 19.20 7.53
C TYR A 110 0.91 19.08 8.17
N LEU A 111 -0.12 18.77 7.37
CA LEU A 111 -1.48 18.58 7.87
C LEU A 111 -1.70 17.13 8.31
N PRO A 112 -2.73 16.88 9.16
CA PRO A 112 -3.02 15.54 9.64
C PRO A 112 -3.21 14.53 8.51
N ASN A 113 -2.60 13.36 8.67
CA ASN A 113 -2.80 12.20 7.82
C ASN A 113 -3.47 11.07 8.62
N ALA A 114 -4.07 10.12 7.90
CA ALA A 114 -4.44 8.84 8.46
C ALA A 114 -3.28 7.87 8.25
N GLN A 115 -2.92 7.10 9.28
CA GLN A 115 -1.80 6.17 9.20
C GLN A 115 -2.03 4.96 10.08
N THR A 116 -1.51 3.81 9.65
CA THR A 116 -1.46 2.61 10.48
C THR A 116 -0.20 1.82 10.21
N ASN A 117 0.24 1.07 11.22
CA ASN A 117 1.33 0.14 11.08
C ASN A 117 0.83 -1.23 10.59
N PHE A 118 1.72 -1.98 9.96
CA PHE A 118 1.49 -3.38 9.62
C PHE A 118 2.81 -4.15 9.66
N ASP A 119 2.69 -5.46 9.88
CA ASP A 119 3.81 -6.38 9.88
C ASP A 119 3.82 -7.20 8.59
N VAL A 120 4.98 -7.79 8.29
CA VAL A 120 5.17 -8.66 7.12
C VAL A 120 5.66 -10.03 7.58
N SER A 121 5.37 -11.05 6.78
CA SER A 121 5.91 -12.39 6.95
C SER A 121 7.02 -12.69 5.94
N GLU A 122 7.87 -13.66 6.25
CA GLU A 122 8.88 -14.17 5.29
C GLU A 122 8.22 -14.82 4.06
N GLU A 123 6.99 -15.31 4.21
CA GLU A 123 6.15 -15.85 3.15
C GLU A 123 5.19 -14.80 2.58
N TRP A 124 4.73 -15.02 1.35
CA TRP A 124 3.74 -14.15 0.71
C TRP A 124 2.38 -14.20 1.43
N SER A 125 1.91 -13.05 1.87
CA SER A 125 0.62 -12.89 2.53
C SER A 125 -0.08 -11.59 2.14
N ASP A 126 -1.38 -11.53 2.41
CA ASP A 126 -2.19 -10.32 2.25
C ASP A 126 -2.34 -9.64 3.60
N VAL A 127 -1.90 -8.38 3.68
CA VAL A 127 -2.22 -7.48 4.78
C VAL A 127 -3.46 -6.70 4.40
N VAL A 128 -4.50 -6.75 5.24
CA VAL A 128 -5.78 -6.06 5.02
C VAL A 128 -5.95 -4.96 6.06
N ILE A 129 -6.05 -3.72 5.59
CA ILE A 129 -6.12 -2.51 6.41
C ILE A 129 -7.50 -1.87 6.22
N PRO A 130 -8.38 -1.88 7.24
CA PRO A 130 -9.68 -1.23 7.17
C PRO A 130 -9.55 0.28 6.90
N LEU A 131 -10.45 0.82 6.08
CA LEU A 131 -10.55 2.26 5.79
C LEU A 131 -11.61 2.97 6.67
N LYS A 132 -12.40 2.21 7.42
CA LYS A 132 -13.50 2.69 8.28
C LYS A 132 -13.27 2.26 9.73
#